data_AF-A0A3M1IZ95-F1
#
_entry.id   AF-A0A3M1IZ95-F1
#
_cell.length_a   1.000
_cell.length_b   1.000
_cell.length_c   1.000
_cell.angle_alpha   90.00
_cell.angle_beta   90.00
_cell.angle_gamma   90.00
#
_symmetry.space_group_name_H-M   'P 1'
#
loop_
_entity.id
_entity.type
_entity.pdbx_description
1 polymer ?
#
loop_
_entity_poly.entity_id
_entity_poly.type
_entity_poly.pdbx_seq_one_letter_code
_entity_poly.pdbx_strand_id
1 'polypeptide(L)'
;MILSNLPAIQVVLPLLGAVICACVRRGVIAWGVTLWVALAMPIVAALILAQVYDGSVISYAMGGWPPPIGIEYRVDIANASMLLLVSAIAAVVVPYAKQSVEAEIAPENHAWDYA
;
A
#
# COMPACT_ATOMS: atom_id res chain seq x y z
N MET A 1 16.34 -9.22 7.47
CA MET A 1 16.52 -8.31 6.32
C MET A 1 15.19 -7.76 5.78
N ILE A 2 14.16 -8.58 5.51
CA ILE A 2 12.85 -8.08 5.01
C ILE A 2 12.09 -7.25 6.06
N LEU A 3 12.02 -7.72 7.31
CA LEU A 3 11.32 -7.03 8.41
C LEU A 3 11.86 -5.63 8.73
N SER A 4 13.12 -5.35 8.39
CA SER A 4 13.75 -4.03 8.58
C SER A 4 13.33 -3.01 7.53
N ASN A 5 12.74 -3.46 6.41
CA ASN A 5 12.33 -2.62 5.28
C ASN A 5 10.81 -2.47 5.18
N LEU A 6 10.05 -2.85 6.22
CA LEU A 6 8.59 -2.71 6.20
C LEU A 6 8.12 -1.29 5.86
N PRO A 7 8.72 -0.20 6.38
CA PRO A 7 8.30 1.15 6.00
C PRO A 7 8.43 1.43 4.50
N ALA A 8 9.52 0.96 3.88
CA ALA A 8 9.69 1.08 2.43
C ALA A 8 8.70 0.19 1.66
N ILE A 9 8.45 -1.04 2.12
CA ILE A 9 7.48 -1.96 1.51
C ILE A 9 6.06 -1.36 1.54
N GLN A 10 5.68 -0.68 2.63
CA GLN A 10 4.38 -0.02 2.76
C GLN A 10 4.13 1.02 1.65
N VAL A 11 5.20 1.68 1.18
CA VAL A 11 5.13 2.69 0.11
C VAL A 11 5.28 2.06 -1.27
N VAL A 12 6.22 1.13 -1.43
CA VAL A 12 6.57 0.55 -2.73
C VAL A 12 5.49 -0.41 -3.24
N LEU A 13 4.81 -1.14 -2.35
CA LEU A 13 3.81 -2.12 -2.77
C LEU A 13 2.65 -1.49 -3.59
N PRO A 14 1.97 -0.41 -3.14
CA PRO A 14 0.93 0.21 -3.94
C PRO A 14 1.45 0.92 -5.19
N LEU A 15 2.66 1.51 -5.13
CA LEU A 15 3.27 2.14 -6.30
C LEU A 15 3.57 1.14 -7.42
N LEU A 16 4.14 -0.02 -7.06
CA LEU A 16 4.36 -1.10 -8.04
C LEU A 16 3.05 -1.69 -8.52
N GLY A 17 2.06 -1.82 -7.63
CA GLY A 17 0.70 -2.22 -7.98
C GLY A 17 0.11 -1.35 -9.09
N ALA A 18 0.14 -0.03 -8.90
CA ALA A 18 -0.31 0.98 -9.85
C ALA A 18 0.41 0.86 -11.21
N VAL A 19 1.75 0.78 -11.20
CA VAL A 19 2.55 0.62 -12.44
C VAL A 19 2.17 -0.67 -13.18
N ILE A 20 2.01 -1.78 -12.46
CA ILE A 20 1.60 -3.05 -13.08
C ILE A 20 0.18 -2.92 -13.67
N CYS A 21 -0.76 -2.31 -12.95
CA CYS A 21 -2.10 -2.04 -13.45
C CYS A 21 -2.08 -1.18 -14.72
N ALA A 22 -1.28 -0.11 -14.76
CA ALA A 22 -1.12 0.77 -15.92
C ALA A 22 -0.59 0.03 -17.16
N CYS A 23 0.30 -0.94 -16.97
CA CYS A 23 0.86 -1.74 -18.06
C CYS A 23 -0.10 -2.85 -18.56
N VAL A 24 -1.15 -3.17 -17.82
CA VAL A 24 -2.09 -4.23 -18.14
C VAL A 24 -3.30 -3.66 -18.89
N ARG A 25 -3.68 -4.27 -20.02
CA ARG A 25 -4.85 -3.82 -20.82
C ARG A 25 -6.18 -4.44 -20.40
N ARG A 26 -6.15 -5.55 -19.64
CA ARG A 26 -7.36 -6.32 -19.26
C ARG A 26 -7.81 -5.90 -17.86
N GLY A 27 -9.00 -5.29 -17.76
CA GLY A 27 -9.56 -4.80 -16.49
C GLY A 27 -9.61 -5.85 -15.37
N VAL A 28 -9.92 -7.11 -15.69
CA VAL A 28 -9.95 -8.21 -14.70
C VAL A 28 -8.57 -8.48 -14.07
N ILE A 29 -7.49 -8.39 -14.87
CA ILE A 29 -6.14 -8.62 -14.37
C ILE A 29 -5.70 -7.42 -13.51
N ALA A 30 -5.96 -6.20 -13.97
CA ALA A 30 -5.67 -4.97 -13.21
C ALA A 30 -6.42 -4.97 -11.87
N TRP A 31 -7.72 -5.30 -11.87
CA TRP A 31 -8.50 -5.47 -10.65
C TRP A 31 -7.89 -6.53 -9.70
N GLY A 32 -7.44 -7.67 -10.23
CA GLY A 32 -6.81 -8.72 -9.43
C GLY A 32 -5.52 -8.24 -8.75
N VAL A 33 -4.72 -7.41 -9.44
CA VAL A 33 -3.51 -6.79 -8.86
C VAL A 33 -3.89 -5.78 -7.77
N THR A 34 -4.84 -4.88 -8.03
CA THR A 34 -5.32 -3.91 -7.05
C THR A 34 -5.88 -4.59 -5.80
N LEU A 35 -6.65 -5.67 -5.97
CA LEU A 35 -7.17 -6.47 -4.85
C LEU A 35 -6.04 -7.09 -4.03
N TRP A 36 -5.04 -7.69 -4.69
CA TRP A 36 -3.89 -8.28 -4.00
C TRP A 36 -3.11 -7.25 -3.18
N VAL A 37 -2.85 -6.09 -3.77
CA VAL A 37 -2.17 -4.97 -3.09
C VAL A 37 -3.00 -4.49 -1.90
N ALA A 38 -4.31 -4.29 -2.08
CA ALA A 38 -5.21 -3.83 -1.03
C ALA A 38 -5.26 -4.79 0.16
N LEU A 39 -5.23 -6.11 -0.07
CA LEU A 39 -5.20 -7.13 0.98
C LEU A 39 -3.83 -7.24 1.67
N ALA A 40 -2.73 -7.00 0.95
CA ALA A 40 -1.38 -7.07 1.51
C ALA A 40 -1.00 -5.85 2.36
N MET A 41 -1.52 -4.66 2.01
CA MET A 41 -1.26 -3.41 2.73
C MET A 41 -1.56 -3.44 4.24
N PRO A 42 -2.73 -3.93 4.71
CA PRO A 42 -3.01 -3.99 6.15
C PRO A 42 -2.14 -5.00 6.88
N ILE A 43 -1.64 -6.04 6.22
CA ILE A 43 -0.72 -7.01 6.82
C ILE A 43 0.62 -6.31 7.13
N VAL A 44 1.17 -5.57 6.16
CA VAL A 44 2.41 -4.81 6.36
C VAL A 44 2.23 -3.73 7.43
N ALA A 45 1.10 -3.01 7.42
CA ALA A 45 0.78 -2.01 8.44
C ALA A 45 0.64 -2.62 9.85
N ALA A 46 0.02 -3.80 9.98
CA ALA A 46 -0.11 -4.50 11.27
C ALA A 46 1.27 -4.95 11.81
N LEU A 47 2.16 -5.43 10.93
CA LEU A 47 3.53 -5.78 11.31
C LEU A 47 4.34 -4.56 11.77
N ILE A 48 4.15 -3.41 11.11
CA ILE A 48 4.74 -2.13 11.54
C ILE A 48 4.20 -1.72 12.91
N LEU A 49 2.87 -1.75 13.08
CA LEU A 49 2.23 -1.38 14.35
C LEU A 49 2.72 -2.26 15.50
N ALA A 50 2.87 -3.57 15.28
CA ALA A 50 3.41 -4.48 16.28
C ALA A 50 4.84 -4.12 16.73
N GLN A 51 5.66 -3.49 15.88
CA GLN A 51 7.00 -3.06 16.25
C GLN A 51 7.01 -1.80 17.12
N VAL A 52 6.05 -0.90 16.93
CA VAL A 52 5.98 0.39 17.64
C VAL A 52 4.97 0.39 18.79
N TYR A 53 4.32 -0.74 19.05
CA TYR A 53 3.25 -0.86 20.05
C TYR A 53 3.75 -0.65 21.48
N ASP A 54 5.03 -0.91 21.73
CA ASP A 54 5.70 -0.65 23.02
C ASP A 54 6.07 0.83 23.24
N GLY A 55 5.72 1.72 22.30
CA GLY A 55 6.06 3.13 22.33
C GLY A 55 7.40 3.46 21.68
N SER A 56 8.10 2.47 21.10
CA SER A 56 9.28 2.71 20.28
C SER A 56 8.90 3.43 18.96
N VAL A 57 9.93 3.97 18.30
CA VAL A 57 9.78 4.68 17.03
C VAL A 57 10.75 4.07 16.03
N ILE A 58 10.25 3.68 14.87
CA ILE A 58 11.09 3.24 13.76
C ILE A 58 11.66 4.49 13.09
N SER A 59 12.98 4.59 13.02
CA SER A 59 13.71 5.57 12.21
C SER A 59 14.32 4.86 11.01
N TYR A 60 13.70 4.98 9.84
CA TYR A 60 14.17 4.31 8.62
C TYR A 60 14.85 5.32 7.69
N ALA A 61 16.17 5.19 7.51
CA ALA A 61 16.94 6.02 6.59
C ALA A 61 16.77 5.54 5.13
N MET A 62 16.04 6.30 4.33
CA MET A 62 15.80 5.96 2.93
C MET A 62 17.07 6.22 2.10
N GLY A 63 17.49 5.22 1.32
CA GLY A 63 18.69 5.31 0.47
C GLY A 63 20.02 5.22 1.21
N GLY A 64 20.04 4.91 2.51
CA GLY A 64 21.27 4.69 3.29
C GLY A 64 21.99 5.98 3.73
N TRP A 65 21.40 7.15 3.47
CA TRP A 65 21.91 8.42 3.96
C TRP A 65 21.33 8.71 5.34
N PRO A 66 22.14 8.79 6.41
CA PRO A 66 21.62 9.08 7.73
C PRO A 66 21.10 10.53 7.82
N PRO A 67 20.09 10.79 8.69
CA PRO A 67 19.68 12.15 9.02
C PRO A 67 20.87 12.97 9.60
N PRO A 68 20.89 14.30 9.42
CA PRO A 68 19.80 15.19 8.98
C PRO A 68 19.71 15.44 7.48
N ILE A 69 20.69 14.99 6.68
CA ILE A 69 20.75 15.29 5.23
C ILE A 69 19.90 14.28 4.43
N GLY A 70 19.79 13.04 4.90
CA GLY A 70 18.98 11.99 4.27
C GLY A 70 17.48 12.06 4.58
N ILE A 71 16.68 11.35 3.78
CA ILE A 71 15.24 11.21 4.00
C ILE A 71 15.01 10.17 5.09
N GLU A 72 14.47 10.60 6.23
CA GLU A 72 14.06 9.71 7.31
C GLU A 72 12.56 9.42 7.22
N TYR A 73 12.20 8.14 7.19
CA TYR A 73 10.82 7.69 7.35
C TYR A 73 10.60 7.26 8.80
N ARG A 74 10.03 8.17 9.59
CA ARG A 74 9.85 8.00 11.03
C ARG A 74 8.43 7.53 11.34
N VAL A 75 8.31 6.36 11.95
CA VAL A 75 7.04 5.68 12.19
C VAL A 75 6.86 5.44 13.68
N ASP A 76 5.80 5.98 14.26
CA ASP A 76 5.40 5.88 15.65
C ASP A 76 4.03 5.19 15.77
N ILE A 77 3.55 4.99 17.00
CA ILE A 77 2.27 4.33 17.22
C ILE A 77 1.08 5.06 16.55
N ALA A 78 1.12 6.38 16.46
CA ALA A 78 0.02 7.17 15.90
C ALA A 78 -0.07 6.99 14.38
N ASN A 79 1.04 7.16 13.68
CA ASN A 79 1.06 6.99 12.23
C ASN A 79 0.95 5.51 11.80
N ALA A 80 1.47 4.55 12.58
CA ALA A 80 1.26 3.13 12.34
C ALA A 80 -0.22 2.73 12.49
N SER A 81 -0.92 3.29 13.47
CA SER A 81 -2.36 3.07 13.65
C SER A 81 -3.16 3.65 12.48
N MET A 82 -2.79 4.84 11.99
CA MET A 82 -3.41 5.46 10.83
C MET A 82 -3.18 4.64 9.55
N LEU A 83 -1.96 4.13 9.36
CA LEU A 83 -1.64 3.23 8.24
C LEU A 83 -2.50 1.98 8.25
N LEU A 84 -2.67 1.34 9.43
CA LEU A 84 -3.51 0.16 9.56
C LEU A 84 -4.98 0.48 9.26
N LEU A 85 -5.49 1.60 9.78
CA LEU A 85 -6.87 2.02 9.54
C LEU A 85 -7.17 2.24 8.05
N VAL A 86 -6.35 3.05 7.38
CA VAL A 86 -6.56 3.38 5.96
C VAL A 86 -6.40 2.15 5.06
N SER A 87 -5.40 1.30 5.34
CA SER A 87 -5.20 0.08 4.57
C SER A 87 -6.29 -0.97 4.80
N ALA A 88 -6.85 -1.06 6.02
CA ALA A 88 -8.00 -1.91 6.29
C ALA A 88 -9.26 -1.42 5.56
N ILE A 89 -9.51 -0.11 5.51
CA ILE A 89 -10.60 0.46 4.72
C ILE A 89 -10.43 0.10 3.25
N ALA A 90 -9.23 0.27 2.69
CA ALA A 90 -8.94 -0.09 1.30
C ALA A 90 -9.17 -1.59 1.04
N ALA A 91 -8.73 -2.48 1.94
CA ALA A 91 -8.94 -3.92 1.83
C ALA A 91 -10.43 -4.31 1.80
N VAL A 92 -11.29 -3.55 2.50
CA VAL A 92 -12.74 -3.78 2.51
C VAL A 92 -13.40 -3.18 1.27
N VAL A 93 -13.00 -2.00 0.81
CA VAL A 93 -13.65 -1.27 -0.29
C VAL A 93 -13.30 -1.86 -1.67
N VAL A 94 -12.05 -2.22 -1.92
CA VAL A 94 -11.56 -2.66 -3.25
C VAL A 94 -12.28 -3.91 -3.80
N PRO A 95 -12.64 -4.93 -3.01
CA PRO A 95 -13.46 -6.04 -3.49
C PRO A 95 -14.79 -5.60 -4.13
N TYR A 96 -15.43 -4.56 -3.57
CA TYR A 96 -16.71 -4.03 -4.07
C TYR A 96 -16.54 -3.02 -5.21
N ALA A 97 -15.36 -2.40 -5.32
CA ALA A 97 -15.06 -1.45 -6.39
C ALA A 97 -15.21 -2.04 -7.80
N LYS A 98 -15.06 -3.37 -7.96
CA LYS A 98 -15.27 -4.05 -9.25
C LYS A 98 -16.65 -3.77 -9.85
N GLN A 99 -17.69 -3.95 -9.04
CA GLN A 99 -19.07 -3.77 -9.47
C GLN A 99 -19.37 -2.31 -9.80
N SER A 100 -18.79 -1.38 -9.03
CA SER A 100 -18.90 0.06 -9.29
C SER A 100 -18.26 0.44 -10.64
N VAL A 101 -17.04 -0.03 -10.90
CA VAL A 101 -16.32 0.24 -12.17
C VAL A 101 -17.06 -0.38 -13.36
N GLU A 102 -17.56 -1.61 -13.23
CA GLU A 102 -18.33 -2.27 -14.28
C GLU A 102 -19.67 -1.56 -14.60
N ALA A 103 -20.23 -0.84 -13.63
CA ALA A 103 -21.49 -0.10 -13.80
C ALA A 103 -21.30 1.30 -14.42
N GLU A 104 -20.16 1.95 -14.19
CA GLU A 104 -19.96 3.36 -14.55
C GLU A 104 -18.97 3.57 -15.71
N ILE A 105 -18.06 2.63 -15.93
CA ILE A 105 -16.96 2.79 -16.88
C ILE A 105 -17.11 1.85 -18.08
N ALA A 106 -16.74 2.35 -19.28
CA ALA A 106 -16.71 1.53 -20.49
C ALA A 106 -15.65 0.41 -20.40
N PRO A 107 -15.91 -0.80 -20.95
CA PRO A 107 -15.01 -1.96 -20.82
C PRO A 107 -13.56 -1.73 -21.26
N GLU A 108 -13.36 -0.82 -22.21
CA GLU A 108 -12.06 -0.43 -22.76
C GLU A 108 -11.20 0.42 -21.81
N ASN A 109 -11.82 1.04 -20.79
CA ASN A 109 -11.15 1.92 -19.82
C ASN A 109 -10.97 1.29 -18.44
N HIS A 110 -11.63 0.17 -18.15
CA HIS A 110 -11.59 -0.49 -16.83
C HIS A 110 -10.18 -0.69 -16.28
N ALA A 111 -9.21 -1.03 -17.15
CA ALA A 111 -7.85 -1.29 -16.69
C ALA A 111 -7.15 -0.03 -16.15
N TRP A 112 -7.50 1.15 -16.66
CA TRP A 112 -6.89 2.42 -16.26
C TRP A 112 -7.51 3.02 -14.99
N ASP A 113 -8.73 2.65 -14.63
CA ASP A 113 -9.31 3.08 -13.34
C ASP A 113 -8.63 2.43 -12.13
N TYR A 114 -7.96 1.29 -12.35
CA TYR A 114 -7.23 0.54 -11.33
C TYR A 114 -5.76 0.93 -11.20
N ALA A 115 -5.27 1.82 -12.07
CA ALA A 115 -3.88 2.24 -12.18
C ALA A 115 -3.56 3.53 -11.41
#